data_AF-A0A368HCH5-F1
#
_entry.id   AF-A0A368HCH5-F1
#
_cell.length_a   1.000
_cell.length_b   1.000
_cell.length_c   1.000
_cell.angle_alpha   90.00
_cell.angle_beta   90.00
_cell.angle_gamma   90.00
#
_symmetry.space_group_name_H-M   'P 1'
#
loop_
_entity.id
_entity.type
_entity.pdbx_description
1 polymer ?
#
loop_
_entity_poly.entity_id
_entity_poly.type
_entity_poly.pdbx_seq_one_letter_code
_entity_poly.pdbx_strand_id
1 'polypeptide(L)'
;MYRFGRRRSFFIILASLVIFGTINAFVKDIQSFIIMRFLTGLPFPALFQIPFIICMEFMGKSGRIFSGLMISLFFGAAMALLGVVAMLIRR
;
A
#
# COMPACT_ATOMS: atom_id res chain seq x y z
N MET A 1 -18.31 -15.27 2.59
CA MET A 1 -17.46 -14.19 2.04
C MET A 1 -16.10 -14.02 2.73
N TYR A 2 -15.72 -14.84 3.73
CA TYR A 2 -14.49 -14.66 4.55
C TYR A 2 -13.38 -15.71 4.29
N ARG A 3 -13.40 -16.40 3.15
CA ARG A 3 -12.56 -17.60 2.94
C ARG A 3 -11.91 -17.72 1.55
N PHE A 4 -11.89 -16.65 0.76
CA PHE A 4 -11.19 -16.65 -0.53
C PHE A 4 -9.78 -16.06 -0.37
N GLY A 5 -8.90 -16.88 0.23
CA GLY A 5 -7.44 -16.77 0.21
C GLY A 5 -6.87 -15.37 0.43
N ARG A 6 -6.41 -15.07 1.66
CA ARG A 6 -5.72 -13.82 2.05
C ARG A 6 -4.77 -13.25 0.98
N ARG A 7 -4.09 -14.13 0.24
CA ARG A 7 -3.26 -13.78 -0.92
C ARG A 7 -4.02 -13.13 -2.08
N ARG A 8 -5.20 -13.65 -2.48
CA ARG A 8 -6.07 -13.05 -3.50
C ARG A 8 -6.62 -11.70 -3.04
N SER A 9 -7.07 -11.60 -1.80
CA SER A 9 -7.52 -10.32 -1.23
C SER A 9 -6.42 -9.25 -1.26
N PHE A 10 -5.18 -9.62 -0.92
CA PHE A 10 -4.03 -8.73 -1.03
C PHE A 10 -3.84 -8.21 -2.46
N PHE A 11 -3.87 -9.09 -3.47
CA PHE A 11 -3.74 -8.67 -4.86
C PHE A 11 -4.90 -7.79 -5.35
N ILE A 12 -6.13 -8.03 -4.90
CA ILE A 12 -7.28 -7.19 -5.25
C ILE A 12 -7.12 -5.78 -4.67
N ILE A 13 -6.70 -5.67 -3.40
CA ILE A 13 -6.46 -4.39 -2.72
C ILE A 13 -5.28 -3.66 -3.36
N LEU A 14 -4.23 -4.39 -3.73
CA LEU A 14 -3.07 -3.81 -4.42
C LEU A 14 -3.45 -3.32 -5.82
N ALA A 15 -4.23 -4.08 -6.57
CA ALA A 15 -4.72 -3.68 -7.89
C ALA A 15 -5.63 -2.45 -7.80
N SER A 16 -6.55 -2.38 -6.82
CA SER A 16 -7.41 -1.22 -6.65
C SER A 16 -6.60 0.03 -6.28
N LEU A 17 -5.60 -0.09 -5.40
CA LEU A 17 -4.71 1.01 -5.05
C LEU A 17 -3.93 1.54 -6.27
N VAL A 18 -3.40 0.65 -7.11
CA VAL A 18 -2.67 1.03 -8.33
C VAL A 18 -3.62 1.73 -9.31
N ILE A 19 -4.80 1.18 -9.57
CA ILE A 19 -5.77 1.78 -10.49
C ILE A 19 -6.18 3.18 -10.03
N PHE A 20 -6.64 3.32 -8.79
CA PHE A 20 -7.09 4.61 -8.26
C PHE A 20 -5.93 5.60 -8.11
N GLY A 21 -4.75 5.14 -7.71
CA GLY A 21 -3.55 5.98 -7.61
C GLY A 21 -3.08 6.50 -8.96
N THR A 22 -3.10 5.66 -10.00
CA THR A 22 -2.76 6.07 -11.37
C THR A 22 -3.80 7.05 -11.91
N ILE A 23 -5.10 6.79 -11.74
CA ILE A 23 -6.16 7.73 -12.15
C ILE A 23 -5.97 9.08 -11.44
N ASN A 24 -5.70 9.07 -10.14
CA ASN A 24 -5.49 10.28 -9.35
C ASN A 24 -4.34 11.16 -9.86
N ALA A 25 -3.33 10.59 -10.53
CA ALA A 25 -2.22 11.34 -11.12
C ALA A 25 -2.63 12.12 -12.39
N PHE A 26 -3.69 11.71 -13.10
CA PHE A 26 -4.19 12.36 -14.31
C PHE A 26 -5.35 13.33 -14.04
N VAL A 27 -5.90 13.33 -12.83
CA VAL A 27 -7.01 14.22 -12.45
C VAL A 27 -6.51 15.66 -12.31
N LYS A 28 -7.20 16.60 -12.98
CA LYS A 28 -6.92 18.04 -12.91
C LYS A 28 -7.92 18.81 -12.05
N ASP A 29 -9.11 18.25 -11.84
CA ASP A 29 -10.18 18.86 -11.05
C ASP A 29 -10.10 18.52 -9.56
N ILE A 30 -10.33 19.51 -8.70
CA ILE A 30 -10.16 19.37 -7.25
C ILE A 30 -11.17 18.41 -6.61
N GLN A 31 -12.43 18.39 -7.09
CA GLN A 31 -13.47 17.51 -6.56
C GLN A 31 -13.16 16.04 -6.88
N SER A 32 -12.82 15.75 -8.13
CA SER A 32 -12.40 14.42 -8.58
C SER A 32 -11.13 13.96 -7.85
N PHE A 33 -10.19 14.87 -7.59
CA PHE A 33 -8.97 14.56 -6.84
C PHE A 33 -9.28 14.13 -5.40
N ILE A 34 -10.18 14.82 -4.69
CA ILE A 34 -10.57 14.47 -3.32
C ILE A 34 -11.23 13.09 -3.28
N ILE A 35 -12.14 12.80 -4.21
CA ILE A 35 -12.83 11.51 -4.28
C ILE A 35 -11.83 10.38 -4.54
N MET A 36 -10.95 10.55 -5.53
CA MET A 36 -9.94 9.53 -5.86
C MET A 36 -8.92 9.34 -4.73
N ARG A 37 -8.53 10.41 -4.03
CA ARG A 37 -7.66 10.34 -2.86
C ARG A 37 -8.30 9.58 -1.71
N PHE A 38 -9.59 9.78 -1.47
CA PHE A 38 -10.36 9.03 -0.48
C PHE A 38 -10.43 7.55 -0.83
N LEU A 39 -10.77 7.21 -2.07
CA LEU A 39 -10.83 5.82 -2.56
C LEU A 39 -9.47 5.12 -2.50
N THR A 40 -8.38 5.84 -2.76
CA THR A 40 -7.00 5.33 -2.63
C THR A 40 -6.60 5.15 -1.16
N GLY A 41 -7.14 5.96 -0.24
CA GLY A 41 -6.84 5.90 1.19
C GLY A 41 -7.54 4.76 1.93
N LEU A 42 -8.77 4.42 1.56
CA LEU A 42 -9.55 3.32 2.17
C LEU A 42 -8.81 1.97 2.23
N PRO A 43 -8.15 1.48 1.15
CA PRO A 43 -7.42 0.21 1.17
C PRO A 43 -6.09 0.27 1.93
N PHE A 44 -5.57 1.45 2.24
CA PHE A 44 -4.24 1.63 2.82
C PHE A 44 -4.01 0.84 4.13
N PRO A 45 -4.87 0.90 5.16
CA PRO A 45 -4.65 0.10 6.38
C PRO A 45 -4.68 -1.41 6.11
N ALA A 46 -5.59 -1.86 5.25
CA ALA A 46 -5.69 -3.28 4.88
C ALA A 46 -4.46 -3.77 4.10
N LEU A 47 -3.84 -2.89 3.31
CA LEU A 47 -2.62 -3.17 2.55
C LEU A 47 -1.45 -3.54 3.46
N PHE A 48 -1.30 -2.93 4.63
CA PHE A 48 -0.23 -3.28 5.59
C PHE A 48 -0.62 -4.46 6.47
N GLN A 49 -1.90 -4.55 6.86
CA GLN A 49 -2.37 -5.54 7.81
C GLN A 49 -2.34 -6.98 7.24
N ILE A 50 -2.82 -7.18 6.00
CA ILE A 50 -2.90 -8.51 5.39
C ILE A 50 -1.52 -9.16 5.17
N PRO A 51 -0.51 -8.51 4.55
CA PRO A 51 0.80 -9.12 4.36
C PRO A 51 1.50 -9.35 5.70
N PHE A 52 1.31 -8.48 6.69
CA PHE A 52 1.83 -8.73 8.04
C PHE A 52 1.25 -10.01 8.65
N ILE A 53 -0.07 -10.23 8.55
CA ILE A 53 -0.71 -11.47 8.99
C ILE A 53 -0.15 -12.68 8.25
N ILE A 54 -0.01 -12.60 6.92
CA ILE A 54 0.56 -13.69 6.12
C ILE A 54 2.00 -13.98 6.57
N CYS A 55 2.85 -12.98 6.75
CA CYS A 55 4.21 -13.15 7.26
C CYS A 55 4.23 -13.79 8.65
N MET A 56 3.32 -13.42 9.55
CA MET A 56 3.18 -14.04 10.87
C MET A 56 2.63 -15.48 10.85
N GLU A 57 2.01 -15.91 9.76
CA GLU A 57 1.62 -17.30 9.58
C GLU A 57 2.78 -18.15 9.08
N PHE A 58 3.66 -17.56 8.25
CA PHE A 58 4.89 -18.21 7.78
C PHE A 58 5.99 -18.23 8.84
N MET A 59 6.15 -17.15 9.59
CA MET A 59 7.14 -16.99 10.64
C MET A 59 6.45 -17.21 11.98
N GLY A 60 6.86 -18.22 12.75
CA GLY A 60 6.30 -18.50 14.08
C GLY A 60 6.41 -17.31 15.06
N LYS A 61 6.03 -17.50 16.34
CA LYS A 61 5.92 -16.42 17.35
C LYS A 61 7.15 -15.49 17.44
N SER A 62 8.35 -15.99 17.18
CA SER A 62 9.60 -15.22 17.28
C SER A 62 9.80 -14.20 16.14
N GLY A 63 9.23 -14.42 14.95
CA GLY A 63 9.48 -13.59 13.77
C GLY A 63 8.64 -12.31 13.66
N ARG A 64 7.68 -12.08 14.57
CA ARG A 64 6.69 -10.99 14.44
C ARG A 64 7.31 -9.59 14.46
N ILE A 65 8.27 -9.37 15.36
CA ILE A 65 8.99 -8.09 15.48
C ILE A 65 9.84 -7.84 14.23
N PHE A 66 10.54 -8.88 13.75
CA PHE A 66 11.35 -8.79 12.54
C PHE A 66 10.51 -8.44 11.30
N SER A 67 9.36 -9.10 11.12
CA SER A 67 8.43 -8.81 10.02
C SER A 67 7.91 -7.37 10.07
N GLY A 68 7.55 -6.88 11.26
CA GLY A 68 7.12 -5.49 11.44
C GLY A 68 8.21 -4.49 11.08
N LEU A 69 9.43 -4.73 11.58
CA LEU A 69 10.60 -3.88 11.30
C LEU A 69 10.92 -3.83 9.81
N MET A 70 10.90 -4.98 9.12
CA MET A 70 11.12 -5.05 7.68
C MET A 70 10.10 -4.20 6.92
N ILE A 71 8.80 -4.34 7.21
CA ILE A 71 7.75 -3.55 6.55
C ILE A 71 7.99 -2.05 6.75
N SER A 72 8.30 -1.62 7.97
CA SER A 72 8.59 -0.22 8.28
C SER A 72 9.83 0.30 7.54
N LEU A 73 10.91 -0.47 7.48
CA LEU A 73 12.14 -0.10 6.77
C LEU A 73 11.89 0.07 5.26
N PHE A 74 11.22 -0.90 4.64
CA PHE A 74 10.88 -0.84 3.21
C PHE A 74 9.93 0.32 2.91
N PHE A 75 8.94 0.57 3.76
CA PHE A 75 8.02 1.68 3.58
C PHE A 75 8.73 3.04 3.69
N GLY A 76 9.59 3.20 4.69
CA GLY A 76 10.41 4.41 4.85
C GLY A 76 11.35 4.65 3.67
N ALA A 77 12.04 3.60 3.22
CA ALA A 77 12.92 3.67 2.06
C ALA A 77 12.15 4.01 0.77
N ALA A 78 10.98 3.41 0.54
CA ALA A 78 10.14 3.72 -0.61
C ALA A 78 9.64 5.17 -0.59
N MET A 79 9.24 5.69 0.56
CA MET A 79 8.83 7.09 0.73
C MET A 79 9.99 8.06 0.47
N ALA A 80 11.20 7.75 0.96
CA ALA A 80 12.39 8.54 0.69
C ALA A 80 12.73 8.54 -0.80
N LEU A 81 12.72 7.37 -1.45
CA LEU A 81 12.94 7.23 -2.89
C LEU A 81 11.91 8.01 -3.70
N LEU A 82 10.63 7.93 -3.34
CA LEU A 82 9.56 8.69 -3.98
C LEU A 82 9.82 10.21 -3.92
N GLY A 83 10.29 10.70 -2.77
CA GLY A 83 10.70 12.09 -2.61
C GLY A 83 11.85 12.49 -3.54
N VAL A 84 12.89 11.64 -3.64
CA VAL A 84 14.02 11.87 -4.56
C VAL A 84 13.55 11.89 -6.01
N VAL A 85 12.73 10.93 -6.43
CA VAL A 85 12.16 10.87 -7.78
C VAL A 85 11.32 12.11 -8.09
N ALA A 86 10.50 12.56 -7.14
CA ALA A 86 9.71 13.78 -7.31
C ALA A 86 10.59 15.03 -7.49
N MET A 87 11.74 15.11 -6.82
CA MET A 87 12.70 16.21 -7.04
C MET A 87 13.35 16.16 -8.43
N LEU A 88 13.64 14.96 -8.94
CA LEU A 88 14.22 14.79 -10.28
C LEU A 88 13.22 15.15 -11.39
N ILE A 89 11.95 14.77 -11.24
CA ILE A 89 10.89 15.05 -12.23
C ILE A 89 10.47 16.52 -12.21
N ARG A 90 10.64 17.21 -11.07
CA ARG A 90 10.27 18.62 -10.90
C ARG A 90 11.40 19.60 -11.31
N ARG A 91 12.51 19.09 -11.83
CA ARG A 91 13.51 19.87 -12.58
C ARG A 91 13.22 19.82 -14.07
#